data_AF-A0A7X5DH56-F1
#
_entry.id   AF-A0A7X5DH56-F1
#
_cell.length_a   1.000
_cell.length_b   1.000
_cell.length_c   1.000
_cell.angle_alpha   90.00
_cell.angle_beta   90.00
_cell.angle_gamma   90.00
#
_symmetry.space_group_name_H-M   'P 1'
#
loop_
_entity.id
_entity.type
_entity.pdbx_description
1 polymer ?
#
loop_
_entity_poly.entity_id
_entity_poly.type
_entity_poly.pdbx_seq_one_letter_code
_entity_poly.pdbx_strand_id
1 'polypeptide(L)'
;FDYLRDNMVTRGASRVQRGHHFAIVDEVDSILIDEARTPLIISGAGTQAADTYKKFARVMPGLQKGVDFDMDEAKRTINATESGLEKIEAMLGIENIYADPSGQLANHLQQAL
;
A
#
# COMPACT_ATOMS: atom_id res chain seq x y z
N PHE A 1 -11.95 18.68 -4.12
CA PHE A 1 -11.03 17.57 -4.46
C PHE A 1 -9.58 18.00 -4.71
N ASP A 2 -9.29 19.18 -5.26
CA ASP A 2 -7.91 19.61 -5.58
C ASP A 2 -6.95 19.56 -4.40
N TYR A 3 -7.38 20.03 -3.22
CA TYR A 3 -6.58 19.92 -2.00
C TYR A 3 -6.12 18.48 -1.71
N LEU A 4 -7.00 17.49 -1.87
CA LEU A 4 -6.65 16.09 -1.67
C LEU A 4 -5.64 15.62 -2.73
N ARG A 5 -5.83 16.00 -4.01
CA ARG A 5 -4.91 15.65 -5.10
C ARG A 5 -3.53 16.27 -4.94
N ASP A 6 -3.45 17.51 -4.48
CA ASP A 6 -2.19 18.22 -4.21
C ASP A 6 -1.36 17.60 -3.09
N ASN A 7 -1.99 16.81 -2.22
CA ASN A 7 -1.31 16.03 -1.18
C ASN A 7 -0.94 14.61 -1.64
N MET A 8 -1.28 14.23 -2.88
CA MET A 8 -0.92 12.95 -3.49
C MET A 8 0.14 13.08 -4.58
N VAL A 9 0.55 14.30 -4.96
CA VAL A 9 1.56 14.51 -6.02
C VAL A 9 2.96 14.12 -5.55
N THR A 10 3.78 13.60 -6.48
CA THR A 10 5.17 13.22 -6.21
C THR A 10 6.14 14.40 -6.22
N ARG A 11 5.76 15.53 -6.83
CA ARG A 11 6.58 16.74 -6.94
C ARG A 11 5.77 17.97 -6.52
N GLY A 12 6.38 18.85 -5.72
CA GLY A 12 5.73 20.08 -5.25
C GLY A 12 5.27 21.00 -6.39
N ALA A 13 6.00 21.02 -7.52
CA ALA A 13 5.64 21.79 -8.71
C ALA A 13 4.36 21.32 -9.40
N SER A 14 3.84 20.14 -9.07
CA SER A 14 2.60 19.59 -9.63
C SER A 14 1.35 20.00 -8.83
N ARG A 15 1.51 20.74 -7.73
CA ARG A 15 0.38 21.28 -6.96
C ARG A 15 -0.34 22.38 -7.73
N VAL A 16 -1.66 22.40 -7.68
CA VAL A 16 -2.49 23.39 -8.38
C VAL A 16 -2.96 24.52 -7.47
N GLN A 17 -3.16 24.24 -6.18
CA GLN A 17 -3.58 25.23 -5.19
C GLN A 17 -2.40 26.03 -4.64
N ARG A 18 -2.68 27.25 -4.19
CA ARG A 18 -1.68 28.24 -3.76
C ARG A 18 -1.93 28.77 -2.34
N GLY A 19 -2.74 28.06 -1.55
CA GLY A 19 -3.22 28.48 -0.23
C GLY A 19 -4.74 28.64 -0.18
N HIS A 20 -5.26 28.90 1.02
CA HIS A 20 -6.69 29.06 1.31
C HIS A 20 -6.89 30.32 2.15
N HIS A 21 -6.84 31.49 1.51
CA HIS A 21 -6.78 32.77 2.23
C HIS A 21 -8.16 33.29 2.65
N PHE A 22 -9.16 33.14 1.77
CA PHE A 22 -10.53 33.54 2.03
C PHE A 22 -11.46 32.79 1.08
N ALA A 23 -12.64 32.41 1.56
CA ALA A 23 -13.69 31.77 0.77
C ALA A 23 -15.05 32.33 1.19
N ILE A 24 -15.87 32.72 0.22
CA ILE A 24 -17.30 32.98 0.43
C ILE A 24 -18.02 31.72 -0.03
N VAL A 25 -18.83 31.15 0.87
CA VAL A 25 -19.62 29.95 0.61
C VAL A 25 -21.06 30.38 0.48
N ASP A 26 -21.60 30.25 -0.73
CA ASP A 26 -23.04 30.40 -0.98
C ASP A 26 -23.79 29.16 -0.49
N GLU A 27 -25.04 29.32 -0.08
CA GLU A 27 -25.86 28.24 0.52
C GLU A 27 -25.13 27.49 1.65
N VAL A 28 -24.67 28.26 2.65
CA VAL A 28 -23.75 27.78 3.68
C VAL A 28 -24.29 26.60 4.51
N ASP A 29 -25.61 26.53 4.71
CA ASP A 29 -26.28 25.43 5.39
C ASP A 29 -26.21 24.14 4.56
N SER A 30 -26.52 24.24 3.27
CA SER A 30 -26.42 23.10 2.35
C SER A 30 -25.00 22.53 2.29
N ILE A 31 -23.99 23.40 2.19
CA ILE A 31 -22.59 22.96 2.04
C ILE A 31 -21.97 22.50 3.38
N LEU A 32 -22.06 23.32 4.44
CA LEU A 32 -21.34 23.06 5.70
C LEU A 32 -22.12 22.22 6.72
N ILE A 33 -23.42 21.98 6.50
CA ILE A 33 -24.25 21.12 7.37
C ILE A 33 -24.64 19.86 6.61
N ASP A 34 -25.32 19.99 5.47
CA ASP A 34 -25.93 18.83 4.80
C ASP A 34 -24.92 17.98 4.03
N GLU A 35 -24.14 18.58 3.13
CA GLU A 35 -23.14 17.89 2.32
C GLU A 35 -21.94 17.42 3.15
N ALA A 36 -21.54 18.19 4.17
CA ALA A 36 -20.42 17.89 5.06
C ALA A 36 -20.58 16.58 5.85
N ARG A 37 -21.78 15.98 5.89
CA ARG A 37 -22.01 14.66 6.50
C ARG A 37 -21.33 13.52 5.75
N THR A 38 -21.06 13.69 4.45
CA THR A 38 -20.39 12.69 3.63
C THR A 38 -18.95 13.14 3.35
N PRO A 39 -17.93 12.34 3.68
CA PRO A 39 -16.54 12.72 3.45
C PRO A 39 -16.21 12.79 1.94
N LEU A 40 -15.33 13.72 1.58
CA LEU A 40 -14.72 13.77 0.25
C LEU A 40 -13.64 12.69 0.14
N ILE A 41 -13.83 11.72 -0.75
CA ILE A 41 -12.92 10.57 -0.92
C ILE A 41 -12.38 10.54 -2.35
N ILE A 42 -11.06 10.41 -2.49
CA ILE A 42 -10.43 10.00 -3.75
C ILE A 42 -10.30 8.47 -3.71
N SER A 43 -11.09 7.78 -4.53
CA SER A 43 -10.94 6.36 -4.78
C SER A 43 -10.24 6.13 -6.13
N GLY A 44 -9.49 5.05 -6.23
CA GLY A 44 -8.84 4.59 -7.45
C GLY A 44 -9.01 3.09 -7.60
N ALA A 45 -8.94 2.59 -8.83
CA ALA A 45 -8.90 1.16 -9.06
C ALA A 45 -7.64 0.56 -8.41
N GLY A 46 -7.79 -0.53 -7.67
CA GLY A 46 -6.64 -1.32 -7.21
C GLY A 46 -5.88 -1.87 -8.42
N THR A 47 -4.55 -1.80 -8.38
CA THR A 47 -3.69 -2.37 -9.42
C THR A 47 -3.71 -3.91 -9.38
N GLN A 48 -3.15 -4.53 -10.43
CA GLN A 48 -3.16 -5.97 -10.81
C GLN A 48 -2.57 -6.97 -9.79
N ALA A 49 -2.79 -6.77 -8.50
CA ALA A 49 -2.25 -7.61 -7.43
C ALA A 49 -2.71 -9.07 -7.50
N ALA A 50 -3.82 -9.38 -8.19
CA ALA A 50 -4.44 -10.70 -8.18
C ALA A 50 -3.48 -11.83 -8.63
N ASP A 51 -2.64 -11.60 -9.65
CA ASP A 51 -1.73 -12.64 -10.13
C ASP A 51 -0.47 -12.74 -9.28
N THR A 52 0.04 -11.62 -8.77
CA THR A 52 1.17 -11.63 -7.84
C THR A 52 0.80 -12.31 -6.53
N TYR A 53 -0.38 -12.03 -5.96
CA TYR A 53 -0.91 -12.75 -4.81
C TYR A 53 -0.94 -14.27 -5.03
N LYS A 54 -1.43 -14.72 -6.19
CA LYS A 54 -1.47 -16.16 -6.51
C LYS A 54 -0.06 -16.77 -6.56
N LYS A 55 0.95 -16.04 -7.06
CA LYS A 55 2.33 -16.51 -7.09
C LYS A 55 2.88 -16.67 -5.68
N PHE A 56 2.73 -15.66 -4.82
CA PHE A 56 3.16 -15.73 -3.43
C PHE A 56 2.44 -16.84 -2.66
N ALA A 57 1.11 -16.94 -2.78
CA ALA A 57 0.32 -17.97 -2.11
C ALA A 57 0.72 -19.41 -2.51
N ARG A 58 1.25 -19.62 -3.72
CA ARG A 58 1.74 -20.93 -4.16
C ARG A 58 3.06 -21.33 -3.52
N VAL A 59 3.90 -20.37 -3.13
CA VAL A 59 5.24 -20.65 -2.58
C VAL A 59 5.23 -20.75 -1.05
N MET A 60 4.31 -20.05 -0.36
CA MET A 60 4.22 -20.06 1.12
C MET A 60 4.12 -21.46 1.75
N PRO A 61 3.36 -22.44 1.20
CA PRO A 61 3.29 -23.79 1.80
C PRO A 61 4.62 -24.55 1.81
N GLY A 62 5.59 -24.13 1.00
CA GLY A 62 6.93 -24.72 0.97
C GLY A 62 7.85 -24.23 2.08
N LEU A 63 7.41 -23.27 2.90
CA LEU A 63 8.22 -22.65 3.95
C LEU A 63 8.06 -23.36 5.30
N GLN A 64 9.15 -23.42 6.06
CA GLN A 64 9.21 -24.05 7.37
C GLN A 64 9.38 -23.02 8.49
N LYS A 65 8.46 -23.03 9.47
CA LYS A 65 8.54 -22.17 10.67
C LYS A 65 9.82 -22.48 11.46
N GLY A 66 10.53 -21.42 11.87
CA GLY A 66 11.80 -21.50 12.62
C GLY A 66 13.03 -21.80 11.76
N VAL A 67 12.86 -21.90 10.43
CA VAL A 67 13.97 -22.02 9.46
C VAL A 67 13.83 -20.93 8.40
N ASP A 68 12.70 -20.89 7.71
CA ASP A 68 12.43 -19.95 6.62
C ASP A 68 11.73 -18.67 7.13
N PHE A 69 11.04 -18.73 8.25
CA PHE A 69 10.39 -17.56 8.86
C PHE A 69 10.22 -17.72 10.37
N ASP A 70 10.18 -16.57 11.05
CA ASP A 70 9.91 -16.43 12.47
C ASP A 70 8.57 -15.73 12.70
N MET A 71 7.84 -16.19 13.72
CA MET A 71 6.54 -15.64 14.10
C MET A 71 6.61 -15.10 15.53
N ASP A 72 6.40 -13.79 15.66
CA ASP A 72 6.22 -13.12 16.95
C ASP A 72 4.72 -13.05 17.25
N GLU A 73 4.22 -14.01 18.04
CA GLU A 73 2.80 -14.12 18.40
C GLU A 73 2.32 -12.94 19.26
N ALA A 74 3.20 -12.36 20.07
CA ALA A 74 2.86 -11.21 20.91
C ALA A 74 2.61 -9.96 20.06
N LYS A 75 3.39 -9.78 18.97
CA LYS A 75 3.22 -8.67 18.02
C LYS A 75 2.32 -9.00 16.84
N ARG A 76 1.94 -10.27 16.66
CA ARG A 76 1.23 -10.78 15.48
C ARG A 76 1.94 -10.42 14.18
N THR A 77 3.26 -10.60 14.16
CA THR A 77 4.11 -10.32 12.99
C THR A 77 4.88 -11.56 12.57
N ILE A 78 5.01 -11.77 11.27
CA ILE A 78 5.81 -12.84 10.68
C ILE A 78 6.91 -12.20 9.84
N ASN A 79 8.15 -12.65 10.03
CA ASN A 79 9.32 -12.16 9.30
C ASN A 79 10.04 -13.34 8.65
N ALA A 80 10.38 -13.22 7.35
CA ALA A 80 11.23 -14.20 6.70
C ALA A 80 12.66 -14.10 7.25
N THR A 81 13.33 -15.24 7.41
CA THR A 81 14.77 -15.29 7.64
C THR A 81 15.52 -15.04 6.34
N GLU A 82 16.83 -14.82 6.39
CA GLU A 82 17.65 -14.64 5.18
C GLU A 82 17.55 -15.86 4.24
N SER A 83 17.66 -17.07 4.79
CA SER A 83 17.51 -18.31 4.02
C SER A 83 16.09 -18.50 3.46
N GLY A 84 15.06 -18.09 4.21
CA GLY A 84 13.68 -18.13 3.74
C GLY A 84 13.43 -17.15 2.61
N LEU A 85 14.02 -15.95 2.68
CA LEU A 85 13.94 -14.94 1.63
C LEU A 85 14.55 -15.46 0.33
N GLU A 86 15.78 -16.00 0.37
CA GLU A 86 16.45 -16.60 -0.80
C GLU A 86 15.61 -17.73 -1.42
N LYS A 87 15.00 -18.58 -0.58
CA LYS A 87 14.13 -19.67 -1.01
C LYS A 87 12.88 -19.14 -1.72
N ILE A 88 12.25 -18.10 -1.19
CA ILE A 88 11.08 -17.46 -1.80
C ILE A 88 11.45 -16.81 -3.13
N GLU A 89 12.58 -16.11 -3.19
CA GLU A 89 13.13 -15.48 -4.41
C GLU A 89 13.37 -16.52 -5.51
N ALA A 90 14.02 -17.63 -5.16
CA ALA A 90 14.24 -18.75 -6.08
C ALA A 90 12.93 -19.38 -6.57
N MET A 91 11.94 -19.60 -5.69
CA MET A 91 10.64 -20.16 -6.06
C MET A 91 9.79 -19.20 -6.92
N LEU A 92 9.96 -17.90 -6.75
CA LEU A 92 9.30 -16.86 -7.54
C LEU A 92 10.04 -16.52 -8.84
N GLY A 93 11.30 -16.95 -8.98
CA GLY A 93 12.15 -16.67 -10.13
C GLY A 93 12.59 -15.20 -10.22
N ILE A 94 12.83 -14.56 -9.08
CA ILE A 94 13.25 -13.17 -8.96
C ILE A 94 14.59 -13.10 -8.22
N GLU A 95 15.43 -12.11 -8.56
CA GLU A 95 16.76 -11.99 -7.95
C GLU A 95 16.74 -11.27 -6.60
N ASN A 96 15.86 -10.27 -6.44
CA ASN A 96 15.78 -9.49 -5.20
C ASN A 96 14.38 -8.86 -5.06
N ILE A 97 13.66 -9.22 -3.99
CA ILE A 97 12.32 -8.70 -3.68
C ILE A 97 12.34 -7.19 -3.39
N TYR A 98 13.41 -6.68 -2.80
CA TYR A 98 13.57 -5.27 -2.42
C TYR A 98 14.10 -4.38 -3.54
N ALA A 99 14.50 -4.96 -4.68
CA ALA A 99 14.90 -4.19 -5.85
C ALA A 99 13.72 -3.56 -6.61
N ASP A 100 12.48 -3.96 -6.31
CA ASP A 100 11.27 -3.39 -6.89
C ASP A 100 11.09 -1.92 -6.46
N PRO A 101 11.22 -0.94 -7.39
CA PRO A 101 11.08 0.48 -7.07
C PRO A 101 9.68 0.85 -6.57
N SER A 102 8.66 0.03 -6.88
CA SER A 102 7.29 0.25 -6.43
C SER A 102 7.05 -0.27 -5.01
N GLY A 103 7.95 -1.11 -4.47
CA GLY A 103 7.81 -1.78 -3.18
C GLY A 103 6.65 -2.77 -3.10
N GLN A 104 6.01 -3.11 -4.22
CA GLN A 104 4.86 -4.00 -4.23
C GLN A 104 5.23 -5.44 -3.89
N LEU A 105 6.39 -5.92 -4.36
CA LEU A 105 6.86 -7.27 -4.04
C LEU A 105 7.10 -7.45 -2.52
N ALA A 106 7.74 -6.48 -1.87
CA ALA A 106 7.97 -6.52 -0.42
C ALA A 106 6.65 -6.50 0.37
N ASN A 107 5.69 -5.66 -0.05
CA ASN A 107 4.36 -5.63 0.56
C ASN A 107 3.61 -6.96 0.39
N HIS A 108 3.72 -7.60 -0.77
CA HIS A 108 3.09 -8.90 -1.01
C HIS A 108 3.76 -10.03 -0.24
N LEU A 109 5.09 -10.00 -0.06
CA LEU A 109 5.78 -10.91 0.84
C LEU A 109 5.21 -10.81 2.27
N GLN A 110 5.14 -9.59 2.81
CA GLN A 110 4.64 -9.37 4.17
C GLN A 110 3.17 -9.76 4.34
N GLN A 111 2.35 -9.64 3.30
CA GLN A 111 0.93 -10.03 3.34
C GLN A 111 0.71 -11.54 3.15
N ALA A 112 1.64 -12.22 2.49
CA ALA A 112 1.56 -13.65 2.25
C ALA A 112 2.05 -14.48 3.45
N LEU A 113 2.97 -13.92 4.24
CA LEU A 113 3.45 -14.45 5.51
C LEU A 113 2.42 -14.26 6.63
#